data_AF-A0A1M6Q379-F1
#
_entry.id   AF-A0A1M6Q379-F1
#
_cell.length_a   1.000
_cell.length_b   1.000
_cell.length_c   1.000
_cell.angle_alpha   90.00
_cell.angle_beta   90.00
_cell.angle_gamma   90.00
#
_symmetry.space_group_name_H-M   'P 1'
#
loop_
_entity.id
_entity.type
_entity.pdbx_description
1 polymer ?
#
loop_
_entity_poly.entity_id
_entity_poly.type
_entity_poly.pdbx_seq_one_letter_code
_entity_poly.pdbx_strand_id
1 'polypeptide(L)'
;MRDECFLVLGGAGLVGSQIVREVSRQLRPRKIVVSSLLREEVDALLQELQQEFPEVTFVGTWGNVFVREAFRELPREQLLANPAYREALYEDLFGDIEAAYERSVLVRLIREHRPDVIVDCINTATALSYQDVEPLSLKTHDALHQFRAAPDRREAQEALTQDIETLLISQATLQLIRHVRLLHRAMCEVGTRVYVKIGTTGTGGMGLNIPYTHSEDRPSVPLMMKTAMAFAHTGLLFLMARTPGGPLVKEVKPAAMIGYRRVALQPVRRRGQPQFVYESRTTPLTDRLRLRESEQAYRRLGTLVMAGVDTGENGFFARGEFETITHIDQMEFLTPEEIAEQVVLEIKGSNTGHDIIAGLDSNVMTPSYRAGVLRHTALRRLRQLEKESQGHSVALGQLGPPELSKLLYEAHLLKLNYGTLQAVCDAPAAEVAETLFRYLEKDAALRNQIVSIGVPILAPDGQQLIRGPFLNIPESIYEEVAVTPEAIDQWARKGWVDLRPVNMERWQERFRRMLASRPFLHTQGSASITRTTYLHDTIEIGEVVAWIFANEEGGYRIK
;
A
#
# COMPACT_ATOMS: atom_id res chain seq x y z
N MET A 1 4.88 -10.74 26.03
CA MET A 1 4.15 -9.45 26.01
C MET A 1 2.71 -9.78 25.76
N ARG A 2 1.79 -9.25 26.56
CA ARG A 2 0.35 -9.45 26.39
C ARG A 2 -0.14 -8.35 25.45
N ASP A 3 -0.95 -8.66 24.45
CA ASP A 3 -1.57 -7.63 23.60
C ASP A 3 -2.55 -6.84 24.46
N GLU A 4 -2.20 -5.62 24.85
CA GLU A 4 -2.98 -4.83 25.80
C GLU A 4 -3.98 -3.92 25.09
N CYS A 5 -3.67 -3.45 23.88
CA CYS A 5 -4.51 -2.54 23.12
C CYS A 5 -4.80 -3.05 21.70
N PHE A 6 -6.09 -3.19 21.38
CA PHE A 6 -6.57 -3.53 20.04
C PHE A 6 -7.22 -2.31 19.38
N LEU A 7 -7.03 -2.15 18.07
CA LEU A 7 -7.80 -1.23 17.24
C LEU A 7 -8.55 -2.05 16.18
N VAL A 8 -9.88 -1.98 16.18
CA VAL A 8 -10.73 -2.66 15.20
C VAL A 8 -11.35 -1.62 14.27
N LEU A 9 -10.84 -1.54 13.04
CA LEU A 9 -11.39 -0.69 11.98
C LEU A 9 -12.59 -1.39 11.34
N GLY A 10 -13.70 -0.69 11.14
CA GLY A 10 -14.99 -1.30 10.79
C GLY A 10 -15.62 -2.10 11.95
N GLY A 11 -15.25 -1.78 13.20
CA GLY A 11 -15.58 -2.59 14.38
C GLY A 11 -17.07 -2.65 14.74
N ALA A 12 -17.89 -1.68 14.32
CA ALA A 12 -19.36 -1.74 14.49
C ALA A 12 -20.08 -2.55 13.39
N GLY A 13 -19.34 -2.99 12.36
CA GLY A 13 -19.88 -3.85 11.31
C GLY A 13 -20.16 -5.28 11.80
N LEU A 14 -20.86 -6.06 10.97
CA LEU A 14 -21.26 -7.43 11.31
C LEU A 14 -20.07 -8.29 11.78
N VAL A 15 -19.00 -8.34 10.98
CA VAL A 15 -17.78 -9.10 11.30
C VAL A 15 -16.97 -8.43 12.41
N GLY A 16 -16.80 -7.10 12.32
CA GLY A 16 -16.01 -6.34 13.28
C GLY A 16 -16.52 -6.49 14.72
N SER A 17 -17.84 -6.47 14.91
CA SER A 17 -18.45 -6.60 16.23
C SER A 17 -18.20 -7.99 16.84
N GLN A 18 -18.24 -9.05 16.04
CA GLN A 18 -17.91 -10.40 16.52
C GLN A 18 -16.41 -10.57 16.80
N ILE A 19 -15.54 -9.95 15.99
CA ILE A 19 -14.10 -9.91 16.30
C ILE A 19 -13.86 -9.22 17.65
N VAL A 20 -14.53 -8.08 17.91
CA VAL A 20 -14.41 -7.39 19.20
C VAL A 20 -14.85 -8.30 20.36
N ARG A 21 -15.99 -9.00 20.21
CA ARG A 21 -16.47 -9.96 21.22
C ARG A 21 -15.50 -11.13 21.43
N GLU A 22 -14.98 -11.71 20.35
CA GLU A 22 -14.10 -12.88 20.42
C GLU A 22 -12.72 -12.53 21.00
N VAL A 23 -12.16 -11.37 20.61
CA VAL A 23 -10.95 -10.81 21.23
C VAL A 23 -11.17 -10.56 22.72
N SER A 24 -12.31 -9.97 23.11
CA SER A 24 -12.64 -9.72 24.52
C SER A 24 -12.71 -11.02 25.31
N ARG A 25 -13.40 -12.04 24.77
CA ARG A 25 -13.59 -13.35 25.41
C ARG A 25 -12.29 -14.14 25.57
N GLN A 26 -11.50 -14.23 24.50
CA GLN A 26 -10.34 -15.12 24.44
C GLN A 26 -9.01 -14.47 24.84
N LEU A 27 -8.82 -13.19 24.53
CA LEU A 27 -7.54 -12.49 24.76
C LEU A 27 -7.59 -11.60 26.00
N ARG A 28 -8.79 -11.11 26.37
CA ARG A 28 -9.03 -10.22 27.52
C ARG A 28 -8.01 -9.07 27.56
N PRO A 29 -7.96 -8.23 26.52
CA PRO A 29 -7.05 -7.09 26.48
C PRO A 29 -7.47 -6.02 27.48
N ARG A 30 -6.56 -5.09 27.78
CA ARG A 30 -6.87 -3.94 28.64
C ARG A 30 -7.81 -2.96 27.94
N LYS A 31 -7.61 -2.76 26.65
CA LYS A 31 -8.31 -1.75 25.84
C LYS A 31 -8.64 -2.25 24.44
N ILE A 32 -9.84 -1.95 23.97
CA ILE A 32 -10.23 -2.11 22.56
C ILE A 32 -10.81 -0.80 22.03
N VAL A 33 -10.25 -0.33 20.92
CA VAL A 33 -10.77 0.83 20.17
C VAL A 33 -11.62 0.32 19.02
N VAL A 34 -12.87 0.77 18.98
CA VAL A 34 -13.84 0.43 17.94
C VAL A 34 -13.99 1.65 17.03
N SER A 35 -13.58 1.51 15.76
CA SER A 35 -13.67 2.55 14.74
C SER A 35 -14.64 2.15 13.64
N SER A 36 -15.66 2.95 13.34
CA SER A 36 -16.57 2.73 12.21
C SER A 36 -16.98 4.04 11.54
N LEU A 37 -17.71 3.99 10.41
CA LEU A 37 -18.10 5.22 9.72
C LEU A 37 -19.10 6.06 10.53
N LEU A 38 -20.12 5.42 11.11
CA LEU A 38 -21.24 6.08 11.78
C LEU A 38 -21.08 6.07 13.30
N ARG A 39 -21.22 7.25 13.91
CA ARG A 39 -21.15 7.42 15.37
C ARG A 39 -22.20 6.59 16.11
N GLU A 40 -23.44 6.62 15.64
CA GLU A 40 -24.57 5.93 16.31
C GLU A 40 -24.34 4.42 16.40
N GLU A 41 -23.75 3.80 15.36
CA GLU A 41 -23.43 2.37 15.36
C GLU A 41 -22.32 2.03 16.36
N VAL A 42 -21.32 2.91 16.48
CA VAL A 42 -20.23 2.74 17.46
C VAL A 42 -20.79 2.87 18.87
N ASP A 43 -21.53 3.95 19.15
CA ASP A 43 -22.08 4.23 20.49
C ASP A 43 -23.01 3.09 20.95
N ALA A 44 -23.85 2.56 20.06
CA ALA A 44 -24.72 1.42 20.36
C ALA A 44 -23.92 0.15 20.70
N LEU A 45 -22.93 -0.21 19.87
CA LEU A 45 -22.11 -1.39 20.13
C LEU A 45 -21.32 -1.27 21.44
N LEU A 46 -20.79 -0.09 21.76
CA LEU A 46 -20.05 0.12 22.99
C LEU A 46 -20.90 -0.11 24.25
N GLN A 47 -22.17 0.31 24.22
CA GLN A 47 -23.08 0.09 25.34
C GLN A 47 -23.32 -1.41 25.58
N GLU A 48 -23.47 -2.20 24.53
CA GLU A 48 -23.60 -3.66 24.62
C GLU A 48 -22.31 -4.29 25.18
N LEU A 49 -21.16 -3.94 24.59
CA LEU A 49 -19.87 -4.53 24.96
C LEU A 49 -19.45 -4.21 26.39
N GLN A 50 -19.74 -3.01 26.89
CA GLN A 50 -19.45 -2.64 28.28
C GLN A 50 -20.27 -3.45 29.29
N GLN A 51 -21.47 -3.89 28.92
CA GLN A 51 -22.27 -4.78 29.74
C GLN A 51 -21.78 -6.23 29.66
N GLU A 52 -21.41 -6.69 28.45
CA GLU A 52 -20.93 -8.05 28.22
C GLU A 52 -19.53 -8.30 28.82
N PHE A 53 -18.63 -7.32 28.78
CA PHE A 53 -17.21 -7.44 29.16
C PHE A 53 -16.75 -6.24 30.03
N PRO A 54 -17.21 -6.16 31.29
CA PRO A 54 -16.93 -5.01 32.17
C PRO A 54 -15.43 -4.83 32.50
N GLU A 55 -14.61 -5.86 32.32
CA GLU A 55 -13.17 -5.82 32.56
C GLU A 55 -12.35 -5.19 31.41
N VAL A 56 -12.94 -5.02 30.22
CA VAL A 56 -12.27 -4.46 29.04
C VAL A 56 -12.65 -2.99 28.88
N THR A 57 -11.65 -2.11 28.70
CA THR A 57 -11.93 -0.70 28.39
C THR A 57 -12.23 -0.51 26.91
N PHE A 58 -13.46 -0.14 26.56
CA PHE A 58 -13.81 0.16 25.18
C PHE A 58 -13.80 1.66 24.88
N VAL A 59 -13.21 2.04 23.74
CA VAL A 59 -13.16 3.43 23.24
C VAL A 59 -13.73 3.50 21.83
N GLY A 60 -14.61 4.48 21.59
CA GLY A 60 -15.28 4.68 20.30
C GLY A 60 -14.65 5.80 19.48
N THR A 61 -14.56 5.58 18.18
CA THR A 61 -14.13 6.59 17.21
C THR A 61 -14.91 6.40 15.93
N TRP A 62 -15.21 7.48 15.19
CA TRP A 62 -16.06 7.37 13.99
C TRP A 62 -15.56 8.20 12.80
N GLY A 63 -16.18 8.06 11.63
CA GLY A 63 -15.89 8.84 10.42
C GLY A 63 -14.96 8.16 9.43
N ASN A 64 -14.68 8.86 8.34
CA ASN A 64 -13.92 8.34 7.20
C ASN A 64 -12.40 8.37 7.48
N VAL A 65 -11.79 7.19 7.58
CA VAL A 65 -10.35 7.03 7.84
C VAL A 65 -9.46 7.25 6.61
N PHE A 66 -10.04 7.33 5.41
CA PHE A 66 -9.31 7.49 4.15
C PHE A 66 -9.00 8.95 3.81
N VAL A 67 -9.43 9.90 4.63
CA VAL A 67 -9.29 11.35 4.38
C VAL A 67 -8.51 12.04 5.49
N ARG A 68 -8.21 13.32 5.29
CA ARG A 68 -7.68 14.21 6.34
C ARG A 68 -8.71 14.52 7.42
N GLU A 69 -8.25 14.88 8.62
CA GLU A 69 -9.12 15.11 9.80
C GLU A 69 -10.26 16.08 9.52
N ALA A 70 -9.99 17.19 8.82
CA ALA A 70 -11.00 18.19 8.51
C ALA A 70 -12.17 17.66 7.67
N PHE A 71 -11.98 16.54 6.96
CA PHE A 71 -12.98 15.92 6.08
C PHE A 71 -13.61 14.66 6.67
N ARG A 72 -13.22 14.29 7.89
CA ARG A 72 -13.58 13.02 8.55
C ARG A 72 -15.08 12.71 8.55
N GLU A 73 -15.92 13.72 8.75
CA GLU A 73 -17.38 13.56 8.83
C GLU A 73 -18.10 14.11 7.58
N LEU A 74 -17.36 14.58 6.58
CA LEU A 74 -17.96 15.12 5.36
C LEU A 74 -18.27 13.99 4.36
N PRO A 75 -19.49 13.95 3.79
CA PRO A 75 -19.82 13.01 2.73
C PRO A 75 -19.07 13.36 1.45
N ARG A 76 -18.74 12.33 0.67
CA ARG A 76 -17.95 12.48 -0.56
C ARG A 76 -18.55 13.48 -1.54
N GLU A 77 -19.86 13.50 -1.71
CA GLU A 77 -20.55 14.44 -2.60
C GLU A 77 -20.25 15.90 -2.25
N GLN A 78 -20.19 16.24 -0.96
CA GLN A 78 -19.84 17.60 -0.51
C GLN A 78 -18.37 17.92 -0.75
N LEU A 79 -17.48 16.93 -0.58
CA LEU A 79 -16.05 17.09 -0.89
C LEU A 79 -15.85 17.36 -2.38
N LEU A 80 -16.54 16.61 -3.24
CA LEU A 80 -16.44 16.74 -4.70
C LEU A 80 -17.12 18.00 -5.24
N ALA A 81 -18.10 18.57 -4.53
CA ALA A 81 -18.75 19.80 -4.97
C ALA A 81 -17.87 21.05 -4.79
N ASN A 82 -16.94 21.04 -3.81
CA ASN A 82 -16.13 22.21 -3.47
C ASN A 82 -14.72 22.16 -4.12
N PRO A 83 -14.33 23.15 -4.93
CA PRO A 83 -13.01 23.18 -5.59
C PRO A 83 -11.84 23.15 -4.60
N ALA A 84 -11.92 23.86 -3.48
CA ALA A 84 -10.85 23.87 -2.48
C ALA A 84 -10.68 22.49 -1.81
N TYR A 85 -11.75 21.72 -1.69
CA TYR A 85 -11.70 20.36 -1.14
C TYR A 85 -11.16 19.36 -2.16
N ARG A 86 -11.48 19.51 -3.45
CA ARG A 86 -10.87 18.70 -4.52
C ARG A 86 -9.36 18.92 -4.60
N GLU A 87 -8.91 20.16 -4.53
CA GLU A 87 -7.47 20.49 -4.49
C GLU A 87 -6.79 19.89 -3.26
N ALA A 88 -7.42 19.99 -2.08
CA ALA A 88 -6.91 19.35 -0.87
C ALA A 88 -6.79 17.82 -0.99
N LEU A 89 -7.77 17.16 -1.61
CA LEU A 89 -7.72 15.72 -1.88
C LEU A 89 -6.64 15.37 -2.90
N TYR A 90 -6.43 16.21 -3.90
CA TYR A 90 -5.34 16.07 -4.86
C TYR A 90 -3.98 16.13 -4.15
N GLU A 91 -3.76 17.13 -3.30
CA GLU A 91 -2.54 17.26 -2.51
C GLU A 91 -2.31 16.10 -1.53
N ASP A 92 -3.38 15.55 -0.94
CA ASP A 92 -3.24 14.36 -0.09
C ASP A 92 -2.82 13.11 -0.88
N LEU A 93 -3.25 13.01 -2.13
CA LEU A 93 -2.99 11.84 -2.99
C LEU A 93 -1.64 11.94 -3.72
N PHE A 94 -1.39 13.08 -4.38
CA PHE A 94 -0.25 13.30 -5.27
C PHE A 94 0.82 14.24 -4.72
N GLY A 95 0.45 15.10 -3.77
CA GLY A 95 1.37 16.03 -3.12
C GLY A 95 2.30 15.34 -2.12
N ASP A 96 2.96 16.16 -1.30
CA ASP A 96 3.93 15.70 -0.31
C ASP A 96 3.33 14.67 0.67
N ILE A 97 4.01 13.53 0.80
CA ILE A 97 3.58 12.44 1.66
C ILE A 97 3.70 12.76 3.13
N GLU A 98 4.70 13.56 3.53
CA GLU A 98 4.87 13.96 4.93
C GLU A 98 3.70 14.82 5.38
N ALA A 99 3.36 15.82 4.58
CA ALA A 99 2.21 16.68 4.85
C ALA A 99 0.88 15.89 4.86
N ALA A 100 0.69 14.92 3.95
CA ALA A 100 -0.51 14.06 3.94
C ALA A 100 -0.58 13.13 5.17
N TYR A 101 0.57 12.62 5.62
CA TYR A 101 0.68 11.75 6.79
C TYR A 101 0.23 12.47 8.07
N GLU A 102 0.68 13.70 8.29
CA GLU A 102 0.30 14.49 9.46
C GLU A 102 -1.19 14.89 9.50
N ARG A 103 -1.83 14.99 8.33
CA ARG A 103 -3.25 15.36 8.21
C ARG A 103 -4.20 14.17 8.30
N SER A 104 -3.71 12.94 8.11
CA SER A 104 -4.53 11.73 7.97
C SER A 104 -5.27 11.34 9.26
N VAL A 105 -6.58 11.03 9.13
CA VAL A 105 -7.39 10.50 10.24
C VAL A 105 -6.82 9.16 10.75
N LEU A 106 -6.48 8.25 9.83
CA LEU A 106 -5.95 6.93 10.18
C LEU A 106 -4.65 7.03 10.99
N VAL A 107 -3.73 7.88 10.53
CA VAL A 107 -2.43 8.07 11.18
C VAL A 107 -2.62 8.64 12.58
N ARG A 108 -3.47 9.66 12.72
CA ARG A 108 -3.83 10.24 14.02
C ARG A 108 -4.41 9.19 14.98
N LEU A 109 -5.33 8.36 14.49
CA LEU A 109 -5.96 7.31 15.28
C LEU A 109 -4.93 6.28 15.80
N ILE A 110 -4.01 5.85 14.94
CA ILE A 110 -2.95 4.90 15.31
C ILE A 110 -1.99 5.53 16.32
N ARG A 111 -1.56 6.79 16.10
CA ARG A 111 -0.67 7.51 17.02
C ARG A 111 -1.30 7.75 18.39
N GLU A 112 -2.58 8.11 18.42
CA GLU A 112 -3.31 8.41 19.66
C GLU A 112 -3.45 7.17 20.54
N HIS A 113 -3.77 6.03 19.94
CA HIS A 113 -4.09 4.82 20.71
C HIS A 113 -2.95 3.82 20.82
N ARG A 114 -1.93 3.91 19.97
CA ARG A 114 -0.75 3.04 19.92
C ARG A 114 -1.12 1.55 20.03
N PRO A 115 -1.96 1.02 19.11
CA PRO A 115 -2.45 -0.36 19.21
C PRO A 115 -1.33 -1.38 19.03
N ASP A 116 -1.34 -2.42 19.87
CA ASP A 116 -0.48 -3.61 19.71
C ASP A 116 -0.96 -4.46 18.52
N VAL A 117 -2.28 -4.52 18.33
CA VAL A 117 -2.92 -5.27 17.25
C VAL A 117 -3.96 -4.40 16.55
N ILE A 118 -3.90 -4.37 15.22
CA ILE A 118 -4.93 -3.76 14.38
C ILE A 118 -5.66 -4.87 13.63
N VAL A 119 -6.99 -4.87 13.72
CA VAL A 119 -7.85 -5.71 12.87
C VAL A 119 -8.66 -4.80 11.97
N ASP A 120 -8.41 -4.89 10.66
CA ASP A 120 -9.08 -4.07 9.66
C ASP A 120 -10.23 -4.83 9.00
N CYS A 121 -11.44 -4.56 9.45
CA CYS A 121 -12.69 -5.09 8.91
C CYS A 121 -13.36 -4.15 7.89
N ILE A 122 -12.75 -3.02 7.53
CA ILE A 122 -13.29 -2.13 6.51
C ILE A 122 -13.20 -2.82 5.16
N ASN A 123 -14.26 -2.81 4.35
CA ASN A 123 -14.15 -3.26 2.97
C ASN A 123 -13.43 -2.20 2.11
N THR A 124 -12.10 -2.09 2.26
CA THR A 124 -11.26 -1.07 1.59
C THR A 124 -11.41 -1.12 0.08
N ALA A 125 -11.61 -2.32 -0.48
CA ALA A 125 -11.89 -2.49 -1.90
C ALA A 125 -13.17 -1.76 -2.29
N THR A 126 -14.29 -2.03 -1.60
CA THR A 126 -15.56 -1.29 -1.81
C THR A 126 -15.38 0.21 -1.60
N ALA A 127 -14.73 0.62 -0.51
CA ALA A 127 -14.58 2.03 -0.14
C ALA A 127 -13.81 2.86 -1.20
N LEU A 128 -12.87 2.22 -1.92
CA LEU A 128 -12.06 2.89 -2.93
C LEU A 128 -12.49 2.57 -4.38
N SER A 129 -13.14 1.44 -4.67
CA SER A 129 -13.47 1.06 -6.05
C SER A 129 -14.76 1.71 -6.58
N TYR A 130 -15.72 2.02 -5.71
CA TYR A 130 -17.01 2.61 -6.09
C TYR A 130 -16.90 4.14 -6.23
N GLN A 131 -16.06 4.59 -7.17
CA GLN A 131 -15.88 6.00 -7.50
C GLN A 131 -16.36 6.34 -8.92
N ASP A 132 -17.11 5.44 -9.56
CA ASP A 132 -17.71 5.61 -10.90
C ASP A 132 -16.72 6.11 -11.96
N VAL A 133 -15.48 5.61 -11.92
CA VAL A 133 -14.36 6.07 -12.76
C VAL A 133 -14.68 5.91 -14.25
N GLU A 134 -15.34 4.84 -14.67
CA GLU A 134 -15.73 4.63 -16.07
C GLU A 134 -16.78 5.66 -16.54
N PRO A 135 -17.95 5.82 -15.87
CA PRO A 135 -18.88 6.90 -16.18
C PRO A 135 -18.22 8.28 -16.17
N LEU A 136 -17.35 8.55 -15.20
CA LEU A 136 -16.62 9.81 -15.09
C LEU A 136 -15.65 10.01 -16.27
N SER A 137 -14.98 8.96 -16.73
CA SER A 137 -14.07 9.02 -17.88
C SER A 137 -14.83 9.34 -19.16
N LEU A 138 -15.99 8.70 -19.38
CA LEU A 138 -16.87 9.00 -20.52
C LEU A 138 -17.38 10.44 -20.45
N LYS A 139 -17.87 10.87 -19.29
CA LYS A 139 -18.35 12.24 -19.06
C LYS A 139 -17.25 13.28 -19.31
N THR A 140 -16.03 13.02 -18.83
CA THR A 140 -14.87 13.92 -19.04
C THR A 140 -14.50 14.00 -20.52
N HIS A 141 -14.59 12.87 -21.25
CA HIS A 141 -14.35 12.85 -22.70
C HIS A 141 -15.39 13.65 -23.47
N ASP A 142 -16.67 13.52 -23.12
CA ASP A 142 -17.75 14.31 -23.70
C ASP A 142 -17.58 15.81 -23.40
N ALA A 143 -17.22 16.17 -22.15
CA ALA A 143 -16.92 17.54 -21.77
C ALA A 143 -15.74 18.13 -22.57
N LEU A 144 -14.70 17.31 -22.83
CA LEU A 144 -13.56 17.71 -23.66
C LEU A 144 -13.98 17.98 -25.11
N HIS A 145 -14.85 17.15 -25.67
CA HIS A 145 -15.41 17.36 -27.01
C HIS A 145 -16.24 18.65 -27.09
N GLN A 146 -17.08 18.91 -26.09
CA GLN A 146 -17.88 20.12 -26.01
C GLN A 146 -17.00 21.38 -25.88
N PHE A 147 -15.96 21.32 -25.06
CA PHE A 147 -14.97 22.39 -24.93
C PHE A 147 -14.25 22.67 -26.26
N ARG A 148 -13.81 21.62 -26.98
CA ARG A 148 -13.16 21.80 -28.29
C ARG A 148 -14.08 22.42 -29.34
N ALA A 149 -15.38 22.11 -29.29
CA ALA A 149 -16.36 22.68 -30.21
C ALA A 149 -16.70 24.14 -29.89
N ALA A 150 -16.60 24.56 -28.63
CA ALA A 150 -16.94 25.91 -28.18
C ALA A 150 -16.06 26.35 -26.98
N PRO A 151 -14.77 26.68 -27.20
CA PRO A 151 -13.82 26.94 -26.12
C PRO A 151 -14.14 28.22 -25.32
N ASP A 152 -14.83 29.19 -25.93
CA ASP A 152 -15.18 30.46 -25.29
C ASP A 152 -16.38 30.35 -24.33
N ARG A 153 -17.04 29.18 -24.26
CA ARG A 153 -18.15 28.96 -23.33
C ARG A 153 -17.64 28.64 -21.93
N ARG A 154 -17.78 29.60 -21.03
CA ARG A 154 -17.41 29.47 -19.62
C ARG A 154 -17.99 28.23 -18.93
N GLU A 155 -19.25 27.89 -19.20
CA GLU A 155 -19.89 26.69 -18.64
C GLU A 155 -19.18 25.38 -19.07
N ALA A 156 -18.75 25.30 -20.34
CA ALA A 156 -18.03 24.14 -20.86
C ALA A 156 -16.63 24.02 -20.25
N GLN A 157 -15.97 25.17 -20.00
CA GLN A 157 -14.69 25.22 -19.31
C GLN A 157 -14.82 24.77 -17.84
N GLU A 158 -15.79 25.31 -17.10
CA GLU A 158 -16.01 24.97 -15.69
C GLU A 158 -16.39 23.49 -15.51
N ALA A 159 -17.26 22.95 -16.37
CA ALA A 159 -17.62 21.54 -16.36
C ALA A 159 -16.42 20.63 -16.65
N LEU A 160 -15.60 20.97 -17.66
CA LEU A 160 -14.39 20.21 -17.99
C LEU A 160 -13.38 20.24 -16.83
N THR A 161 -13.13 21.41 -16.23
CA THR A 161 -12.23 21.55 -15.08
C THR A 161 -12.68 20.66 -13.92
N GLN A 162 -13.96 20.73 -13.54
CA GLN A 162 -14.50 19.92 -12.45
C GLN A 162 -14.38 18.41 -12.72
N ASP A 163 -14.68 17.98 -13.95
CA ASP A 163 -14.63 16.57 -14.33
C ASP A 163 -13.18 16.05 -14.36
N ILE A 164 -12.22 16.83 -14.87
CA ILE A 164 -10.79 16.51 -14.82
C ILE A 164 -10.30 16.41 -13.37
N GLU A 165 -10.58 17.40 -12.53
CA GLU A 165 -10.17 17.40 -11.12
C GLU A 165 -10.71 16.16 -10.40
N THR A 166 -12.00 15.84 -10.62
CA THR A 166 -12.65 14.66 -10.03
C THR A 166 -12.03 13.37 -10.54
N LEU A 167 -11.68 13.29 -11.82
CA LEU A 167 -11.07 12.11 -12.43
C LEU A 167 -9.65 11.86 -11.90
N LEU A 168 -8.86 12.92 -11.72
CA LEU A 168 -7.51 12.84 -11.14
C LEU A 168 -7.55 12.31 -9.70
N ILE A 169 -8.46 12.82 -8.87
CA ILE A 169 -8.54 12.35 -7.49
C ILE A 169 -9.26 11.01 -7.33
N SER A 170 -9.90 10.46 -8.37
CA SER A 170 -10.65 9.18 -8.31
C SER A 170 -9.83 7.93 -8.68
N GLN A 171 -8.50 8.03 -8.68
CA GLN A 171 -7.59 6.94 -9.02
C GLN A 171 -7.46 5.92 -7.87
N ALA A 172 -8.34 4.92 -7.85
CA ALA A 172 -8.46 3.93 -6.78
C ALA A 172 -7.14 3.23 -6.40
N THR A 173 -6.34 2.81 -7.39
CA THR A 173 -5.04 2.15 -7.16
C THR A 173 -4.06 3.07 -6.44
N LEU A 174 -3.99 4.35 -6.82
CA LEU A 174 -3.09 5.32 -6.19
C LEU A 174 -3.54 5.65 -4.77
N GLN A 175 -4.85 5.77 -4.54
CA GLN A 175 -5.40 5.95 -3.20
C GLN A 175 -5.06 4.76 -2.30
N LEU A 176 -5.16 3.53 -2.82
CA LEU A 176 -4.80 2.33 -2.08
C LEU A 176 -3.30 2.28 -1.75
N ILE A 177 -2.42 2.59 -2.71
CA ILE A 177 -0.97 2.67 -2.47
C ILE A 177 -0.67 3.71 -1.39
N ARG A 178 -1.29 4.89 -1.48
CA ARG A 178 -1.14 5.96 -0.48
C ARG A 178 -1.59 5.46 0.90
N HIS A 179 -2.78 4.87 0.99
CA HIS A 179 -3.33 4.32 2.22
C HIS A 179 -2.40 3.29 2.88
N VAL A 180 -1.90 2.30 2.14
CA VAL A 180 -0.99 1.27 2.69
C VAL A 180 0.33 1.88 3.15
N ARG A 181 0.88 2.86 2.43
CA ARG A 181 2.11 3.57 2.85
C ARG A 181 1.93 4.30 4.17
N LEU A 182 0.82 5.03 4.33
CA LEU A 182 0.52 5.76 5.57
C LEU A 182 0.28 4.79 6.74
N LEU A 183 -0.50 3.73 6.50
CA LEU A 183 -0.80 2.68 7.48
C LEU A 183 0.48 1.99 7.96
N HIS A 184 1.33 1.51 7.04
CA HIS A 184 2.60 0.86 7.37
C HIS A 184 3.48 1.77 8.23
N ARG A 185 3.68 3.01 7.81
CA ARG A 185 4.52 3.97 8.55
C ARG A 185 3.99 4.22 9.96
N ALA A 186 2.68 4.41 10.12
CA ALA A 186 2.06 4.64 11.42
C ALA A 186 2.23 3.45 12.35
N MET A 187 2.06 2.23 11.84
CA MET A 187 2.27 1.00 12.60
C MET A 187 3.73 0.83 13.05
N CYS A 188 4.69 1.11 12.17
CA CYS A 188 6.11 1.09 12.53
C CYS A 188 6.45 2.14 13.60
N GLU A 189 5.89 3.34 13.48
CA GLU A 189 6.13 4.45 14.42
C GLU A 189 5.66 4.11 15.84
N VAL A 190 4.49 3.48 15.98
CA VAL A 190 3.94 3.15 17.31
C VAL A 190 4.39 1.79 17.84
N GLY A 191 4.97 0.94 16.98
CA GLY A 191 5.40 -0.42 17.33
C GLY A 191 4.26 -1.44 17.32
N THR A 192 3.27 -1.30 16.44
CA THR A 192 2.20 -2.29 16.28
C THR A 192 2.81 -3.66 15.94
N ARG A 193 2.34 -4.71 16.61
CA ARG A 193 2.87 -6.07 16.50
C ARG A 193 2.20 -6.85 15.37
N VAL A 194 0.87 -6.77 15.26
CA VAL A 194 0.08 -7.54 14.29
C VAL A 194 -0.93 -6.65 13.59
N TYR A 195 -1.03 -6.82 12.28
CA TYR A 195 -2.09 -6.29 11.45
C TYR A 195 -2.82 -7.45 10.76
N VAL A 196 -4.12 -7.56 10.98
CA VAL A 196 -4.97 -8.56 10.31
C VAL A 196 -6.00 -7.85 9.43
N LYS A 197 -5.98 -8.15 8.14
CA LYS A 197 -7.00 -7.68 7.20
C LYS A 197 -8.12 -8.69 7.07
N ILE A 198 -9.38 -8.25 7.22
CA ILE A 198 -10.53 -8.98 6.71
C ILE A 198 -10.79 -8.46 5.30
N GLY A 199 -10.36 -9.23 4.31
CA GLY A 199 -10.47 -8.86 2.91
C GLY A 199 -11.80 -9.32 2.30
N THR A 200 -11.91 -9.15 0.99
CA THR A 200 -13.02 -9.66 0.18
C THR A 200 -12.48 -10.29 -1.10
N THR A 201 -13.24 -11.21 -1.70
CA THR A 201 -12.98 -11.71 -3.06
C THR A 201 -13.68 -10.90 -4.14
N GLY A 202 -14.53 -9.93 -3.75
CA GLY A 202 -15.33 -9.12 -4.66
C GLY A 202 -16.64 -9.79 -5.07
N THR A 203 -16.59 -11.01 -5.62
CA THR A 203 -17.77 -11.76 -6.13
C THR A 203 -18.25 -12.88 -5.21
N GLY A 204 -17.64 -13.08 -4.04
CA GLY A 204 -18.07 -14.12 -3.11
C GLY A 204 -17.87 -15.53 -3.63
N GLY A 205 -16.78 -15.77 -4.37
CA GLY A 205 -16.43 -17.11 -4.88
C GLY A 205 -17.13 -17.51 -6.18
N MET A 206 -18.09 -16.73 -6.68
CA MET A 206 -18.94 -17.09 -7.83
C MET A 206 -18.31 -16.91 -9.22
N GLY A 207 -17.02 -16.61 -9.33
CA GLY A 207 -16.34 -16.46 -10.61
C GLY A 207 -16.85 -15.27 -11.46
N LEU A 208 -16.89 -15.46 -12.79
CA LEU A 208 -17.24 -14.43 -13.79
C LEU A 208 -18.64 -14.60 -14.39
N ASN A 209 -19.40 -15.61 -13.94
CA ASN A 209 -20.68 -16.00 -14.54
C ASN A 209 -21.88 -15.41 -13.79
N ILE A 210 -22.02 -15.64 -12.49
CA ILE A 210 -23.23 -15.26 -11.73
C ILE A 210 -22.83 -14.36 -10.56
N PRO A 211 -23.00 -13.03 -10.66
CA PRO A 211 -22.84 -12.15 -9.52
C PRO A 211 -24.12 -12.17 -8.66
N TYR A 212 -24.02 -12.54 -7.38
CA TYR A 212 -25.13 -12.37 -6.43
C TYR A 212 -25.27 -10.94 -5.88
N THR A 213 -24.61 -9.98 -6.50
CA THR A 213 -24.58 -8.58 -6.05
C THR A 213 -25.25 -7.68 -7.08
N HIS A 214 -26.06 -6.72 -6.61
CA HIS A 214 -26.63 -5.62 -7.41
C HIS A 214 -27.59 -5.98 -8.55
N SER A 215 -28.17 -7.19 -8.58
CA SER A 215 -29.16 -7.61 -9.59
C SER A 215 -28.64 -7.50 -11.03
N GLU A 216 -27.40 -7.94 -11.24
CA GLU A 216 -26.69 -7.87 -12.53
C GLU A 216 -26.67 -9.22 -13.25
N ASP A 217 -26.74 -9.23 -14.58
CA ASP A 217 -26.68 -10.45 -15.41
C ASP A 217 -25.25 -11.04 -15.49
N ARG A 218 -24.23 -10.17 -15.51
CA ARG A 218 -22.80 -10.50 -15.45
C ARG A 218 -22.07 -9.47 -14.61
N PRO A 219 -20.90 -9.79 -14.03
CA PRO A 219 -20.16 -8.84 -13.19
C PRO A 219 -19.95 -7.51 -13.89
N SER A 220 -20.53 -6.44 -13.35
CA SER A 220 -20.34 -5.09 -13.88
C SER A 220 -18.90 -4.61 -13.69
N VAL A 221 -18.54 -3.54 -14.40
CA VAL A 221 -17.24 -2.88 -14.24
C VAL A 221 -16.97 -2.47 -12.78
N PRO A 222 -17.93 -1.89 -12.02
CA PRO A 222 -17.76 -1.64 -10.59
C PRO A 222 -17.43 -2.91 -9.77
N LEU A 223 -18.12 -4.02 -10.03
CA LEU A 223 -17.87 -5.28 -9.32
C LEU A 223 -16.48 -5.85 -9.66
N MET A 224 -16.10 -5.81 -10.94
CA MET A 224 -14.76 -6.22 -11.37
C MET A 224 -13.67 -5.33 -10.77
N MET A 225 -13.91 -4.02 -10.66
CA MET A 225 -12.99 -3.10 -10.01
C MET A 225 -12.84 -3.43 -8.52
N LYS A 226 -13.93 -3.79 -7.82
CA LYS A 226 -13.85 -4.27 -6.42
C LYS A 226 -12.94 -5.50 -6.30
N THR A 227 -13.13 -6.50 -7.17
CA THR A 227 -12.27 -7.70 -7.19
C THR A 227 -10.81 -7.34 -7.45
N ALA A 228 -10.52 -6.54 -8.49
CA ALA A 228 -9.17 -6.11 -8.82
C ALA A 228 -8.50 -5.37 -7.66
N MET A 229 -9.22 -4.43 -7.03
CA MET A 229 -8.74 -3.68 -5.87
C MET A 229 -8.51 -4.56 -4.65
N ALA A 230 -9.35 -5.56 -4.42
CA ALA A 230 -9.22 -6.47 -3.28
C ALA A 230 -7.93 -7.31 -3.35
N PHE A 231 -7.52 -7.75 -4.55
CA PHE A 231 -6.27 -8.49 -4.75
C PHE A 231 -5.06 -7.56 -4.94
N ALA A 232 -5.24 -6.35 -5.47
CA ALA A 232 -4.20 -5.31 -5.40
C ALA A 232 -3.83 -5.00 -3.95
N HIS A 233 -4.82 -4.94 -3.05
CA HIS A 233 -4.59 -4.77 -1.61
C HIS A 233 -3.77 -5.95 -1.05
N THR A 234 -4.14 -7.20 -1.34
CA THR A 234 -3.35 -8.38 -0.95
C THR A 234 -1.90 -8.29 -1.42
N GLY A 235 -1.66 -7.87 -2.67
CA GLY A 235 -0.32 -7.69 -3.21
C GLY A 235 0.51 -6.64 -2.44
N LEU A 236 -0.11 -5.54 -2.03
CA LEU A 236 0.53 -4.51 -1.20
C LEU A 236 0.77 -4.99 0.23
N LEU A 237 -0.17 -5.73 0.83
CA LEU A 237 -0.01 -6.34 2.15
C LEU A 237 1.13 -7.38 2.15
N PHE A 238 1.31 -8.12 1.07
CA PHE A 238 2.43 -9.03 0.89
C PHE A 238 3.79 -8.31 0.87
N LEU A 239 3.88 -7.13 0.25
CA LEU A 239 5.08 -6.29 0.32
C LEU A 239 5.32 -5.80 1.75
N MET A 240 4.25 -5.35 2.42
CA MET A 240 4.31 -4.89 3.81
C MET A 240 4.79 -6.00 4.75
N ALA A 241 4.31 -7.24 4.57
CA ALA A 241 4.74 -8.42 5.35
C ALA A 241 6.22 -8.74 5.21
N ARG A 242 6.82 -8.40 4.06
CA ARG A 242 8.25 -8.62 3.76
C ARG A 242 9.12 -7.37 4.02
N THR A 243 8.56 -6.33 4.62
CA THR A 243 9.28 -5.12 4.96
C THR A 243 9.83 -5.20 6.39
N PRO A 244 11.16 -5.06 6.60
CA PRO A 244 11.75 -5.13 7.94
C PRO A 244 11.23 -4.03 8.88
N GLY A 245 11.14 -4.37 10.16
CA GLY A 245 10.73 -3.43 11.21
C GLY A 245 9.23 -3.11 11.24
N GLY A 246 8.45 -3.68 10.32
CA GLY A 246 6.99 -3.60 10.31
C GLY A 246 6.29 -4.67 11.16
N PRO A 247 4.96 -4.59 11.29
CA PRO A 247 4.15 -5.59 12.00
C PRO A 247 4.12 -6.92 11.23
N LEU A 248 3.71 -7.98 11.93
CA LEU A 248 3.23 -9.20 11.27
C LEU A 248 1.93 -8.90 10.55
N VAL A 249 1.90 -9.17 9.24
CA VAL A 249 0.75 -8.87 8.37
C VAL A 249 0.06 -10.18 7.98
N LYS A 250 -1.24 -10.25 8.22
CA LYS A 250 -2.09 -11.40 7.91
C LYS A 250 -3.35 -10.96 7.17
N GLU A 251 -3.92 -11.85 6.38
CA GLU A 251 -5.19 -11.57 5.71
C GLU A 251 -6.11 -12.80 5.69
N VAL A 252 -7.35 -12.63 6.12
CA VAL A 252 -8.44 -13.59 5.95
C VAL A 252 -9.43 -13.02 4.94
N LYS A 253 -9.72 -13.73 3.84
CA LYS A 253 -10.78 -13.33 2.89
C LYS A 253 -11.92 -14.33 2.90
N PRO A 254 -13.10 -13.95 3.42
CA PRO A 254 -14.31 -14.71 3.20
C PRO A 254 -14.65 -14.74 1.70
N ALA A 255 -15.02 -15.93 1.22
CA ALA A 255 -15.47 -16.18 -0.15
C ALA A 255 -16.91 -16.72 -0.20
N ALA A 256 -17.71 -16.41 0.82
CA ALA A 256 -19.12 -16.78 0.95
C ALA A 256 -19.92 -15.57 1.44
N MET A 257 -21.25 -15.65 1.45
CA MET A 257 -22.07 -14.63 2.08
C MET A 257 -21.82 -14.64 3.60
N ILE A 258 -21.68 -13.47 4.22
CA ILE A 258 -21.42 -13.39 5.66
C ILE A 258 -22.73 -13.21 6.41
N GLY A 259 -23.22 -14.30 7.00
CA GLY A 259 -24.32 -14.36 7.96
C GLY A 259 -25.53 -13.46 7.70
N TYR A 260 -26.24 -13.13 8.77
CA TYR A 260 -27.30 -12.13 8.76
C TYR A 260 -27.41 -11.46 10.12
N ARG A 261 -27.88 -10.21 10.14
CA ARG A 261 -28.10 -9.43 11.35
C ARG A 261 -29.44 -9.76 12.01
N ARG A 262 -30.51 -9.89 11.21
CA ARG A 262 -31.85 -10.25 11.72
C ARG A 262 -32.80 -10.72 10.63
N VAL A 263 -33.82 -11.48 11.03
CA VAL A 263 -35.00 -11.78 10.22
C VAL A 263 -36.13 -10.84 10.65
N ALA A 264 -36.77 -10.16 9.70
CA ALA A 264 -37.81 -9.19 10.02
C ALA A 264 -38.91 -9.15 8.95
N LEU A 265 -40.11 -8.74 9.36
CA LEU A 265 -41.15 -8.26 8.48
C LEU A 265 -41.07 -6.73 8.48
N GLN A 266 -40.69 -6.12 7.35
CA GLN A 266 -40.53 -4.66 7.30
C GLN A 266 -40.90 -4.06 5.93
N PRO A 267 -41.21 -2.76 5.89
CA PRO A 267 -41.27 -2.01 4.65
C PRO A 267 -39.96 -2.11 3.86
N VAL A 268 -40.05 -2.56 2.62
CA VAL A 268 -38.91 -2.60 1.69
C VAL A 268 -38.55 -1.15 1.34
N ARG A 269 -37.26 -0.79 1.48
CA ARG A 269 -36.75 0.54 1.16
C ARG A 269 -35.83 0.49 -0.03
N ARG A 270 -35.87 1.52 -0.88
CA ARG A 270 -34.90 1.75 -1.96
C ARG A 270 -34.30 3.14 -1.75
N ARG A 271 -32.97 3.21 -1.59
CA ARG A 271 -32.24 4.48 -1.30
C ARG A 271 -32.86 5.24 -0.11
N GLY A 272 -33.18 4.52 0.96
CA GLY A 272 -33.78 5.08 2.18
C GLY A 272 -35.29 5.36 2.10
N GLN A 273 -35.89 5.39 0.90
CA GLN A 273 -37.32 5.66 0.74
C GLN A 273 -38.15 4.38 0.71
N PRO A 274 -39.35 4.35 1.32
CA PRO A 274 -40.26 3.21 1.22
C PRO A 274 -40.65 2.92 -0.23
N GLN A 275 -40.65 1.65 -0.62
CA GLN A 275 -41.23 1.21 -1.88
C GLN A 275 -42.74 0.98 -1.72
N PHE A 276 -43.49 1.15 -2.81
CA PHE A 276 -44.93 0.98 -2.83
C PHE A 276 -45.37 -0.13 -3.77
N VAL A 277 -46.47 -0.78 -3.42
CA VAL A 277 -47.18 -1.71 -4.28
C VAL A 277 -48.16 -0.91 -5.13
N TYR A 278 -48.14 -1.17 -6.43
CA TYR A 278 -49.04 -0.55 -7.41
C TYR A 278 -49.98 -1.60 -7.99
N GLU A 279 -51.21 -1.19 -8.32
CA GLU A 279 -52.14 -2.02 -9.06
C GLU A 279 -51.60 -2.28 -10.46
N SER A 280 -51.50 -3.55 -10.86
CA SER A 280 -50.99 -3.95 -12.16
C SER A 280 -51.94 -3.52 -13.27
N ARG A 281 -51.38 -3.17 -14.44
CA ARG A 281 -52.13 -2.87 -15.66
C ARG A 281 -51.58 -3.71 -16.80
N THR A 282 -52.45 -4.21 -17.67
CA THR A 282 -52.04 -4.86 -18.92
C THR A 282 -51.87 -3.81 -19.99
N THR A 283 -50.72 -3.78 -20.64
CA THR A 283 -50.42 -2.89 -21.76
C THR A 283 -50.03 -3.70 -22.98
N PRO A 284 -50.50 -3.35 -24.20
CA PRO A 284 -50.09 -4.04 -25.42
C PRO A 284 -48.60 -3.81 -25.70
N LEU A 285 -47.89 -4.86 -26.11
CA LEU A 285 -46.52 -4.78 -26.59
C LEU A 285 -46.54 -4.33 -28.06
N THR A 286 -46.35 -3.03 -28.28
CA THR A 286 -46.21 -2.42 -29.62
C THR A 286 -44.73 -2.15 -29.95
N ASP A 287 -44.43 -1.41 -31.02
CA ASP A 287 -43.06 -1.14 -31.50
C ASP A 287 -42.12 -0.50 -30.46
N ARG A 288 -42.67 0.20 -29.45
CA ARG A 288 -41.88 0.87 -28.41
C ARG A 288 -42.40 0.54 -27.02
N LEU A 289 -41.51 0.14 -26.13
CA LEU A 289 -41.77 -0.08 -24.70
C LEU A 289 -41.21 1.10 -23.89
N ARG A 290 -42.05 1.75 -23.09
CA ARG A 290 -41.60 2.73 -22.10
C ARG A 290 -41.17 2.00 -20.84
N LEU A 291 -39.87 2.10 -20.49
CA LEU A 291 -39.29 1.43 -19.32
C LEU A 291 -39.61 2.14 -17.99
N ARG A 292 -39.99 3.41 -18.04
CA ARG A 292 -40.37 4.21 -16.87
C ARG A 292 -41.57 5.07 -17.22
N GLU A 293 -42.63 4.92 -16.46
CA GLU A 293 -43.83 5.76 -16.51
C GLU A 293 -43.96 6.54 -15.20
N SER A 294 -44.81 7.57 -15.19
CA SER A 294 -45.08 8.32 -13.97
C SER A 294 -45.81 7.42 -12.96
N GLU A 295 -45.39 7.42 -11.70
CA GLU A 295 -46.07 6.69 -10.62
C GLU A 295 -47.53 7.15 -10.47
N GLN A 296 -47.85 8.40 -10.84
CA GLN A 296 -49.21 8.95 -10.82
C GLN A 296 -50.15 8.24 -11.82
N ALA A 297 -49.60 7.54 -12.82
CA ALA A 297 -50.37 6.76 -13.78
C ALA A 297 -50.85 5.40 -13.22
N TYR A 298 -50.49 5.08 -11.98
CA TYR A 298 -50.84 3.82 -11.31
C TYR A 298 -51.55 4.09 -9.98
N ARG A 299 -52.51 3.23 -9.65
CA ARG A 299 -53.14 3.27 -8.33
C ARG A 299 -52.20 2.65 -7.30
N ARG A 300 -51.78 3.44 -6.32
CA ARG A 300 -50.97 2.98 -5.19
C ARG A 300 -51.83 2.19 -4.20
N LEU A 301 -51.44 0.94 -3.93
CA LEU A 301 -52.16 0.01 -3.04
C LEU A 301 -51.65 0.04 -1.60
N GLY A 302 -50.41 0.48 -1.37
CA GLY A 302 -49.82 0.56 -0.04
C GLY A 302 -48.31 0.44 -0.08
N THR A 303 -47.67 0.42 1.09
CA THR A 303 -46.22 0.18 1.22
C THR A 303 -45.91 -1.29 0.95
N LEU A 304 -44.86 -1.55 0.18
CA LEU A 304 -44.35 -2.91 -0.03
C LEU A 304 -43.72 -3.40 1.27
N VAL A 305 -44.37 -4.36 1.92
CA VAL A 305 -43.88 -5.00 3.14
C VAL A 305 -43.53 -6.45 2.81
N MET A 306 -42.34 -6.90 3.19
CA MET A 306 -41.87 -8.25 2.89
C MET A 306 -41.14 -8.85 4.09
N ALA A 307 -41.34 -10.15 4.32
CA ALA A 307 -40.53 -10.92 5.25
C ALA A 307 -39.20 -11.25 4.57
N GLY A 308 -38.10 -11.04 5.28
CA GLY A 308 -36.77 -11.23 4.72
C GLY A 308 -35.68 -11.18 5.77
N VAL A 309 -34.46 -11.29 5.27
CA VAL A 309 -33.23 -11.42 6.04
C VAL A 309 -32.36 -10.20 5.77
N ASP A 310 -32.00 -9.48 6.83
CA ASP A 310 -31.05 -8.36 6.78
C ASP A 310 -29.62 -8.91 6.83
N THR A 311 -28.91 -8.87 5.72
CA THR A 311 -27.56 -9.40 5.55
C THR A 311 -26.48 -8.30 5.69
N GLY A 312 -26.84 -7.14 6.25
CA GLY A 312 -25.89 -6.04 6.48
C GLY A 312 -25.50 -5.30 5.20
N GLU A 313 -24.22 -5.34 4.81
CA GLU A 313 -23.69 -4.62 3.63
C GLU A 313 -24.43 -5.02 2.34
N ASN A 314 -24.89 -6.27 2.23
CA ASN A 314 -25.57 -6.78 1.05
C ASN A 314 -27.07 -6.44 1.00
N GLY A 315 -27.64 -5.86 2.07
CA GLY A 315 -29.01 -5.38 2.12
C GLY A 315 -30.02 -6.38 2.71
N PHE A 316 -31.28 -6.27 2.28
CA PHE A 316 -32.38 -7.08 2.80
C PHE A 316 -32.90 -8.01 1.71
N PHE A 317 -32.81 -9.32 1.94
CA PHE A 317 -33.20 -10.35 0.97
C PHE A 317 -34.53 -10.98 1.33
N ALA A 318 -35.39 -11.14 0.33
CA ALA A 318 -36.61 -11.93 0.46
C ALA A 318 -36.27 -13.41 0.66
N ARG A 319 -37.25 -14.20 1.14
CA ARG A 319 -37.08 -15.66 1.35
C ARG A 319 -36.46 -16.37 0.15
N GLY A 320 -36.98 -16.15 -1.06
CA GLY A 320 -36.48 -16.84 -2.26
C GLY A 320 -35.07 -16.42 -2.66
N GLU A 321 -34.72 -15.14 -2.49
CA GLU A 321 -33.35 -14.64 -2.76
C GLU A 321 -32.37 -15.25 -1.77
N PHE A 322 -32.73 -15.28 -0.48
CA PHE A 322 -31.92 -15.89 0.56
C PHE A 322 -31.74 -17.40 0.33
N GLU A 323 -32.83 -18.13 0.07
CA GLU A 323 -32.75 -19.57 -0.25
C GLU A 323 -31.86 -19.86 -1.46
N THR A 324 -31.87 -18.98 -2.47
CA THR A 324 -31.07 -19.15 -3.69
C THR A 324 -29.59 -18.92 -3.42
N ILE A 325 -29.22 -17.81 -2.77
CA ILE A 325 -27.80 -17.48 -2.52
C ILE A 325 -27.14 -18.47 -1.55
N THR A 326 -27.91 -19.00 -0.59
CA THR A 326 -27.42 -19.96 0.41
C THR A 326 -27.57 -21.42 0.00
N HIS A 327 -28.07 -21.71 -1.20
CA HIS A 327 -28.20 -23.09 -1.67
C HIS A 327 -26.82 -23.73 -1.79
N ILE A 328 -26.74 -25.06 -1.61
CA ILE A 328 -25.50 -25.82 -1.83
C ILE A 328 -24.98 -25.58 -3.25
N ASP A 329 -23.65 -25.46 -3.38
CA ASP A 329 -22.93 -25.13 -4.61
C ASP A 329 -23.24 -23.74 -5.19
N GLN A 330 -23.90 -22.87 -4.42
CA GLN A 330 -23.96 -21.43 -4.69
C GLN A 330 -22.93 -20.70 -3.83
N MET A 331 -23.16 -19.41 -3.56
CA MET A 331 -22.24 -18.62 -2.74
C MET A 331 -22.17 -19.14 -1.30
N GLU A 332 -23.21 -19.85 -0.86
CA GLU A 332 -23.34 -20.37 0.49
C GLU A 332 -23.18 -19.25 1.54
N PHE A 333 -23.10 -19.60 2.82
CA PHE A 333 -22.84 -18.58 3.83
C PHE A 333 -21.96 -19.08 4.97
N LEU A 334 -21.24 -18.15 5.55
CA LEU A 334 -20.33 -18.33 6.66
C LEU A 334 -20.70 -17.33 7.77
N THR A 335 -20.52 -17.72 9.02
CA THR A 335 -20.91 -16.88 10.17
C THR A 335 -19.82 -15.89 10.55
N PRO A 336 -20.15 -14.66 10.98
CA PRO A 336 -19.14 -13.72 11.46
C PRO A 336 -18.35 -14.25 12.68
N GLU A 337 -18.94 -15.15 13.46
CA GLU A 337 -18.31 -15.85 14.59
C GLU A 337 -17.17 -16.76 14.12
N GLU A 338 -17.38 -17.55 13.05
CA GLU A 338 -16.31 -18.38 12.47
C GLU A 338 -15.15 -17.53 11.98
N ILE A 339 -15.42 -16.38 11.33
CA ILE A 339 -14.37 -15.44 10.92
C ILE A 339 -13.61 -14.93 12.15
N ALA A 340 -14.34 -14.50 13.19
CA ALA A 340 -13.75 -13.97 14.41
C ALA A 340 -12.87 -14.99 15.12
N GLU A 341 -13.28 -16.25 15.18
CA GLU A 341 -12.49 -17.34 15.75
C GLU A 341 -11.19 -17.55 14.95
N GLN A 342 -11.26 -17.63 13.62
CA GLN A 342 -10.06 -17.76 12.78
C GLN A 342 -9.10 -16.58 13.00
N VAL A 343 -9.61 -15.35 13.05
CA VAL A 343 -8.81 -14.14 13.28
C VAL A 343 -8.10 -14.19 14.62
N VAL A 344 -8.79 -14.56 15.71
CA VAL A 344 -8.18 -14.67 17.04
C VAL A 344 -7.12 -15.77 17.07
N LEU A 345 -7.36 -16.92 16.43
CA LEU A 345 -6.38 -17.99 16.29
C LEU A 345 -5.13 -17.51 15.54
N GLU A 346 -5.31 -16.78 14.44
CA GLU A 346 -4.22 -16.20 13.66
C GLU A 346 -3.41 -15.15 14.44
N ILE A 347 -4.07 -14.32 15.26
CA ILE A 347 -3.40 -13.35 16.16
C ILE A 347 -2.57 -14.07 17.23
N LYS A 348 -3.04 -15.23 17.72
CA LYS A 348 -2.33 -16.11 18.66
C LYS A 348 -1.15 -16.86 18.00
N GLY A 349 -1.06 -16.84 16.67
CA GLY A 349 -0.01 -17.54 15.91
C GLY A 349 -0.35 -19.00 15.56
N SER A 350 -1.63 -19.39 15.64
CA SER A 350 -2.08 -20.67 15.11
C SER A 350 -2.03 -20.67 13.58
N ASN A 351 -1.72 -21.82 12.98
CA ASN A 351 -1.77 -21.99 11.53
C ASN A 351 -3.16 -22.49 11.13
N THR A 352 -4.08 -21.59 10.78
CA THR A 352 -5.46 -21.99 10.44
C THR A 352 -5.61 -22.49 9.00
N GLY A 353 -4.64 -22.15 8.13
CA GLY A 353 -4.74 -22.36 6.69
C GLY A 353 -5.53 -21.27 5.96
N HIS A 354 -6.09 -20.29 6.68
CA HIS A 354 -6.89 -19.19 6.10
C HIS A 354 -6.10 -17.87 5.96
N ASP A 355 -4.86 -17.80 6.43
CA ASP A 355 -3.96 -16.66 6.21
C ASP A 355 -3.43 -16.65 4.76
N ILE A 356 -3.99 -15.77 3.95
CA ILE A 356 -3.68 -15.64 2.53
C ILE A 356 -2.26 -15.13 2.30
N ILE A 357 -1.73 -14.31 3.21
CA ILE A 357 -0.36 -13.80 3.07
C ILE A 357 0.63 -14.95 3.26
N ALA A 358 0.41 -15.81 4.25
CA ALA A 358 1.19 -17.03 4.45
C ALA A 358 1.03 -18.01 3.27
N GLY A 359 -0.19 -18.18 2.78
CA GLY A 359 -0.49 -18.98 1.58
C GLY A 359 0.26 -18.49 0.35
N LEU A 360 0.27 -17.18 0.10
CA LEU A 360 1.01 -16.59 -1.01
C LEU A 360 2.52 -16.76 -0.81
N ASP A 361 3.05 -16.42 0.36
CA ASP A 361 4.48 -16.47 0.68
C ASP A 361 5.09 -17.86 0.47
N SER A 362 4.36 -18.91 0.89
CA SER A 362 4.77 -20.30 0.73
C SER A 362 4.78 -20.80 -0.72
N ASN A 363 3.99 -20.19 -1.61
CA ASN A 363 3.87 -20.60 -3.01
C ASN A 363 4.74 -19.79 -3.98
N VAL A 364 5.37 -18.69 -3.55
CA VAL A 364 6.25 -17.90 -4.43
C VAL A 364 7.58 -18.62 -4.65
N MET A 365 8.03 -18.73 -5.90
CA MET A 365 9.35 -19.30 -6.23
C MET A 365 10.48 -18.49 -5.59
N THR A 366 11.49 -19.19 -5.09
CA THR A 366 12.59 -18.56 -4.35
C THR A 366 13.96 -18.92 -4.95
N PRO A 367 15.02 -18.14 -4.69
CA PRO A 367 16.39 -18.48 -5.06
C PRO A 367 16.70 -19.95 -4.83
N SER A 368 17.17 -20.62 -5.89
CA SER A 368 17.52 -22.02 -5.87
C SER A 368 19.03 -22.20 -5.76
N TYR A 369 19.44 -23.35 -5.22
CA TYR A 369 20.84 -23.75 -5.19
C TYR A 369 21.47 -23.73 -6.60
N ARG A 370 20.76 -24.26 -7.60
CA ARG A 370 21.21 -24.28 -9.00
C ARG A 370 21.48 -22.86 -9.53
N ALA A 371 20.64 -21.88 -9.21
CA ALA A 371 20.87 -20.49 -9.60
C ALA A 371 22.15 -19.93 -8.94
N GLY A 372 22.39 -20.27 -7.67
CA GLY A 372 23.64 -19.91 -6.97
C GLY A 372 24.89 -20.48 -7.63
N VAL A 373 24.85 -21.72 -8.12
CA VAL A 373 25.97 -22.32 -8.88
C VAL A 373 26.17 -21.61 -10.22
N LEU A 374 25.10 -21.34 -10.97
CA LEU A 374 25.19 -20.65 -12.26
C LEU A 374 25.72 -19.21 -12.13
N ARG A 375 25.44 -18.53 -11.01
CA ARG A 375 26.02 -17.21 -10.68
C ARG A 375 27.54 -17.24 -10.75
N HIS A 376 28.19 -18.26 -10.20
CA HIS A 376 29.65 -18.35 -10.22
C HIS A 376 30.20 -18.43 -11.65
N THR A 377 29.57 -19.25 -12.50
CA THR A 377 29.94 -19.37 -13.91
C THR A 377 29.78 -18.06 -14.67
N ALA A 378 28.67 -17.34 -14.44
CA ALA A 378 28.41 -16.05 -15.07
C ALA A 378 29.44 -14.98 -14.64
N LEU A 379 29.70 -14.84 -13.33
CA LEU A 379 30.69 -13.89 -12.81
C LEU A 379 32.10 -14.17 -13.33
N ARG A 380 32.48 -15.44 -13.46
CA ARG A 380 33.76 -15.83 -14.05
C ARG A 380 33.89 -15.37 -15.50
N ARG A 381 32.83 -15.53 -16.31
CA ARG A 381 32.83 -15.07 -17.70
C ARG A 381 32.86 -13.54 -17.81
N LEU A 382 32.12 -12.84 -16.94
CA LEU A 382 32.15 -11.36 -16.88
C LEU A 382 33.56 -10.84 -16.57
N ARG A 383 34.24 -11.40 -15.56
CA ARG A 383 35.63 -11.03 -15.23
C ARG A 383 36.61 -11.29 -16.39
N GLN A 384 36.37 -12.32 -17.20
CA GLN A 384 37.18 -12.58 -18.38
C GLN A 384 36.94 -11.52 -19.46
N LEU A 385 35.68 -11.20 -19.76
CA LEU A 385 35.31 -10.18 -20.75
C LEU A 385 35.79 -8.77 -20.36
N GLU A 386 35.75 -8.44 -19.07
CA GLU A 386 36.26 -7.17 -18.54
C GLU A 386 37.77 -7.03 -18.77
N LYS A 387 38.54 -8.11 -18.55
CA LYS A 387 39.98 -8.13 -18.86
C LYS A 387 40.26 -8.02 -20.35
N GLU A 388 39.46 -8.69 -21.19
CA GLU A 388 39.59 -8.67 -22.65
C GLU A 388 39.30 -7.28 -23.23
N SER A 389 38.32 -6.55 -22.68
CA SER A 389 37.91 -5.23 -23.17
C SER A 389 38.70 -4.06 -22.56
N GLN A 390 39.49 -4.30 -21.50
CA GLN A 390 40.13 -3.27 -20.68
C GLN A 390 39.14 -2.21 -20.14
N GLY A 391 37.85 -2.53 -20.08
CA GLY A 391 36.79 -1.65 -19.61
C GLY A 391 36.46 -1.86 -18.12
N HIS A 392 35.60 -0.99 -17.57
CA HIS A 392 35.10 -1.10 -16.20
C HIS A 392 33.65 -1.57 -16.18
N SER A 393 33.39 -2.79 -15.70
CA SER A 393 32.03 -3.35 -15.58
C SER A 393 31.43 -3.04 -14.19
N VAL A 394 30.92 -1.82 -14.03
CA VAL A 394 30.49 -1.30 -12.71
C VAL A 394 28.97 -1.18 -12.59
N ALA A 395 28.36 -0.23 -13.30
CA ALA A 395 26.92 0.00 -13.29
C ALA A 395 26.45 0.61 -14.61
N LEU A 396 25.16 0.45 -14.91
CA LEU A 396 24.50 1.01 -16.10
C LEU A 396 23.36 1.99 -15.75
N GLY A 397 23.09 2.25 -14.47
CA GLY A 397 21.96 3.08 -14.03
C GLY A 397 20.59 2.40 -14.13
N GLN A 398 20.52 1.12 -14.55
CA GLN A 398 19.27 0.42 -14.84
C GLN A 398 18.72 -0.43 -13.69
N LEU A 399 19.53 -0.70 -12.66
CA LEU A 399 19.18 -1.62 -11.59
C LEU A 399 19.08 -0.88 -10.25
N GLY A 400 18.06 -1.22 -9.46
CA GLY A 400 17.94 -0.80 -8.07
C GLY A 400 17.60 0.68 -7.86
N PRO A 401 17.63 1.15 -6.60
CA PRO A 401 17.49 2.57 -6.31
C PRO A 401 18.63 3.37 -6.96
N PRO A 402 18.47 4.67 -7.22
CA PRO A 402 19.52 5.54 -7.78
C PRO A 402 20.86 5.45 -7.01
N GLU A 403 20.78 5.15 -5.72
CA GLU A 403 21.88 4.95 -4.79
C GLU A 403 22.80 3.79 -5.19
N LEU A 404 22.27 2.74 -5.84
CA LEU A 404 23.06 1.56 -6.23
C LEU A 404 24.22 1.95 -7.14
N SER A 405 23.94 2.75 -8.17
CA SER A 405 24.95 3.09 -9.16
C SER A 405 26.06 3.96 -8.56
N LYS A 406 25.70 4.97 -7.74
CA LYS A 406 26.72 5.79 -7.06
C LYS A 406 27.58 4.97 -6.10
N LEU A 407 26.98 4.08 -5.31
CA LEU A 407 27.71 3.26 -4.34
C LEU A 407 28.66 2.28 -5.04
N LEU A 408 28.25 1.71 -6.18
CA LEU A 408 29.11 0.83 -6.98
C LEU A 408 30.30 1.59 -7.56
N TYR A 409 30.10 2.80 -8.08
CA TYR A 409 31.20 3.62 -8.61
C TYR A 409 32.13 4.15 -7.53
N GLU A 410 31.61 4.61 -6.38
CA GLU A 410 32.43 5.00 -5.23
C GLU A 410 33.27 3.82 -4.73
N ALA A 411 32.67 2.64 -4.55
CA ALA A 411 33.40 1.42 -4.18
C ALA A 411 34.44 1.02 -5.24
N HIS A 412 34.13 1.19 -6.53
CA HIS A 412 35.06 0.90 -7.61
C HIS A 412 36.27 1.84 -7.62
N LEU A 413 36.06 3.13 -7.39
CA LEU A 413 37.14 4.11 -7.28
C LEU A 413 38.06 3.81 -6.09
N LEU A 414 37.48 3.44 -4.94
CA LEU A 414 38.23 2.98 -3.78
C LEU A 414 39.02 1.69 -4.08
N LYS A 415 38.42 0.74 -4.81
CA LYS A 415 39.10 -0.50 -5.26
C LYS A 415 40.31 -0.20 -6.14
N LEU A 416 40.18 0.69 -7.11
CA LEU A 416 41.27 1.01 -8.05
C LEU A 416 42.46 1.69 -7.36
N ASN A 417 42.22 2.55 -6.37
CA ASN A 417 43.27 3.36 -5.75
C ASN A 417 43.88 2.73 -4.49
N TYR A 418 43.11 1.93 -3.73
CA TYR A 418 43.55 1.38 -2.44
C TYR A 418 43.46 -0.15 -2.35
N GLY A 419 42.63 -0.81 -3.18
CA GLY A 419 42.51 -2.26 -3.29
C GLY A 419 41.82 -2.97 -2.13
N THR A 420 42.12 -2.60 -0.89
CA THR A 420 41.66 -3.27 0.35
C THR A 420 40.90 -2.32 1.26
N LEU A 421 40.03 -2.89 2.12
CA LEU A 421 39.29 -2.12 3.13
C LEU A 421 40.22 -1.39 4.10
N GLN A 422 41.31 -2.05 4.51
CA GLN A 422 42.27 -1.52 5.48
C GLN A 422 43.03 -0.31 4.91
N ALA A 423 43.52 -0.40 3.68
CA ALA A 423 44.26 0.69 3.03
C ALA A 423 43.44 1.98 2.91
N VAL A 424 42.11 1.87 2.71
CA VAL A 424 41.21 3.04 2.71
C VAL A 424 41.04 3.62 4.12
N CYS A 425 41.00 2.77 5.15
CA CYS A 425 40.85 3.19 6.54
C CYS A 425 42.11 3.86 7.12
N ASP A 426 43.29 3.48 6.62
CA ASP A 426 44.58 4.00 7.07
C ASP A 426 44.91 5.39 6.49
N ALA A 427 44.29 5.76 5.37
CA ALA A 427 44.47 7.06 4.72
C ALA A 427 43.56 8.15 5.31
N PRO A 428 43.99 9.42 5.39
CA PRO A 428 43.12 10.54 5.75
C PRO A 428 41.97 10.72 4.73
N ALA A 429 40.74 10.97 5.19
CA ALA A 429 39.57 11.12 4.32
C ALA A 429 39.74 12.20 3.23
N ALA A 430 40.41 13.31 3.55
CA ALA A 430 40.74 14.36 2.58
C ALA A 430 41.72 13.89 1.50
N GLU A 431 42.70 13.05 1.86
CA GLU A 431 43.64 12.45 0.91
C GLU A 431 42.93 11.45 0.00
N VAL A 432 42.00 10.65 0.54
CA VAL A 432 41.17 9.74 -0.24
C VAL A 432 40.36 10.52 -1.26
N ALA A 433 39.61 11.53 -0.83
CA ALA A 433 38.81 12.41 -1.69
C ALA A 433 39.62 12.97 -2.87
N GLU A 434 40.76 13.59 -2.57
CA GLU A 434 41.64 14.20 -3.56
C GLU A 434 42.29 13.17 -4.50
N THR A 435 42.59 11.97 -4.00
CA THR A 435 43.15 10.88 -4.81
C THR A 435 42.12 10.34 -5.79
N LEU A 436 40.88 10.12 -5.36
CA LEU A 436 39.81 9.67 -6.25
C LEU A 436 39.47 10.72 -7.31
N PHE A 437 39.44 12.00 -6.92
CA PHE A 437 39.20 13.10 -7.86
C PHE A 437 40.30 13.19 -8.93
N ARG A 438 41.58 13.20 -8.52
CA ARG A 438 42.72 13.20 -9.45
C ARG A 438 42.76 11.97 -10.36
N TYR A 439 42.30 10.81 -9.87
CA TYR A 439 42.16 9.62 -10.71
C TYR A 439 41.16 9.85 -11.84
N LEU A 440 39.98 10.39 -11.53
CA LEU A 440 38.94 10.70 -12.53
C LEU A 440 39.31 11.85 -13.46
N GLU A 441 40.16 12.78 -13.04
CA GLU A 441 40.72 13.81 -13.94
C GLU A 441 41.59 13.17 -15.03
N LYS A 442 42.40 12.17 -14.66
CA LYS A 442 43.28 11.42 -15.57
C LYS A 442 42.53 10.41 -16.43
N ASP A 443 41.59 9.67 -15.85
CA ASP A 443 40.81 8.63 -16.52
C ASP A 443 39.49 9.21 -17.08
N ALA A 444 39.62 9.88 -18.23
CA ALA A 444 38.47 10.45 -18.91
C ALA A 444 37.45 9.38 -19.35
N ALA A 445 37.88 8.14 -19.61
CA ALA A 445 36.99 7.07 -20.05
C ALA A 445 36.02 6.67 -18.92
N LEU A 446 36.54 6.39 -17.72
CA LEU A 446 35.71 6.08 -16.56
C LEU A 446 34.82 7.25 -16.16
N ARG A 447 35.37 8.47 -16.13
CA ARG A 447 34.60 9.70 -15.84
C ARG A 447 33.43 9.87 -16.81
N ASN A 448 33.68 9.72 -18.11
CA ASN A 448 32.66 9.82 -19.14
C ASN A 448 31.62 8.70 -19.03
N GLN A 449 32.03 7.49 -18.66
CA GLN A 449 31.11 6.36 -18.44
C GLN A 449 30.13 6.65 -17.29
N ILE A 450 30.63 7.15 -16.15
CA ILE A 450 29.80 7.49 -14.98
C ILE A 450 28.74 8.53 -15.36
N VAL A 451 29.15 9.63 -15.98
CA VAL A 451 28.23 10.73 -16.29
C VAL A 451 27.26 10.40 -17.43
N SER A 452 27.61 9.47 -18.31
CA SER A 452 26.75 9.05 -19.43
C SER A 452 25.53 8.26 -18.99
N ILE A 453 25.54 7.65 -17.80
CA ILE A 453 24.39 6.93 -17.24
C ILE A 453 23.51 7.82 -16.34
N GLY A 454 23.72 9.14 -16.35
CA GLY A 454 22.96 10.10 -15.56
C GLY A 454 23.40 10.21 -14.09
N VAL A 455 24.59 9.72 -13.75
CA VAL A 455 25.17 9.81 -12.40
C VAL A 455 26.26 10.88 -12.42
N PRO A 456 26.03 12.07 -11.83
CA PRO A 456 27.05 13.11 -11.81
C PRO A 456 28.08 12.85 -10.69
N ILE A 457 29.22 13.52 -10.79
CA ILE A 457 30.33 13.44 -9.82
C ILE A 457 30.48 14.80 -9.14
N LEU A 458 30.31 14.84 -7.83
CA LEU A 458 30.50 16.03 -7.00
C LEU A 458 31.97 16.09 -6.57
N ALA A 459 32.64 17.21 -6.88
CA ALA A 459 34.05 17.43 -6.57
C ALA A 459 34.31 17.56 -5.05
N PRO A 460 35.57 17.41 -4.59
CA PRO A 460 35.91 17.49 -3.17
C PRO A 460 35.52 18.80 -2.49
N ASP A 461 35.49 19.91 -3.24
CA ASP A 461 35.08 21.24 -2.76
C ASP A 461 33.57 21.38 -2.52
N GLY A 462 32.76 20.46 -3.04
CA GLY A 462 31.30 20.50 -3.00
C GLY A 462 30.66 21.60 -3.85
N GLN A 463 31.43 22.32 -4.65
CA GLN A 463 30.98 23.44 -5.48
C GLN A 463 30.94 23.07 -6.97
N GLN A 464 31.78 22.13 -7.40
CA GLN A 464 31.86 21.71 -8.80
C GLN A 464 31.17 20.37 -9.02
N LEU A 465 30.36 20.30 -10.09
CA LEU A 465 29.64 19.10 -10.50
C LEU A 465 30.05 18.70 -11.93
N ILE A 466 30.65 17.53 -12.07
CA ILE A 466 30.92 16.93 -13.38
C ILE A 466 29.68 16.14 -13.78
N ARG A 467 29.01 16.55 -14.86
CA ARG A 467 27.74 15.97 -15.30
C ARG A 467 27.71 15.61 -16.78
N GLY A 468 26.78 14.73 -17.11
CA GLY A 468 26.43 14.35 -18.47
C GLY A 468 25.21 15.13 -18.98
N PRO A 469 24.66 14.74 -20.14
CA PRO A 469 23.53 15.43 -20.75
C PRO A 469 22.26 15.37 -19.91
N PHE A 470 22.06 14.32 -19.10
CA PHE A 470 20.93 14.17 -18.18
C PHE A 470 21.41 13.77 -16.79
N LEU A 471 20.57 13.95 -15.78
CA LEU A 471 20.80 13.54 -14.39
C LEU A 471 19.62 12.68 -13.94
N ASN A 472 19.89 11.56 -13.26
CA ASN A 472 18.83 10.73 -12.68
C ASN A 472 18.30 11.30 -11.37
N ILE A 473 19.18 11.98 -10.61
CA ILE A 473 18.84 12.67 -9.38
C ILE A 473 19.16 14.16 -9.55
N PRO A 474 18.22 15.08 -9.24
CA PRO A 474 16.91 14.81 -8.61
C PRO A 474 15.88 14.16 -9.53
N GLU A 475 15.02 13.34 -8.93
CA GLU A 475 13.78 12.88 -9.56
C GLU A 475 12.81 14.06 -9.60
N SER A 476 12.69 14.69 -10.77
CA SER A 476 11.82 15.85 -10.98
C SER A 476 11.08 15.67 -12.29
N ILE A 477 9.80 16.06 -12.30
CA ILE A 477 9.03 16.21 -13.55
C ILE A 477 9.32 17.55 -14.24
N TYR A 478 9.98 18.47 -13.53
CA TYR A 478 10.39 19.78 -14.02
C TYR A 478 11.82 19.72 -14.58
N GLU A 479 12.06 20.45 -15.67
CA GLU A 479 13.35 20.52 -16.35
C GLU A 479 14.44 21.20 -15.50
N GLU A 480 14.04 22.11 -14.61
CA GLU A 480 14.93 22.87 -13.74
C GLU A 480 14.48 22.78 -12.27
N VAL A 481 15.46 22.83 -11.35
CA VAL A 481 15.24 22.75 -9.90
C VAL A 481 16.12 23.80 -9.20
N ALA A 482 15.62 24.34 -8.09
CA ALA A 482 16.40 25.27 -7.27
C ALA A 482 17.54 24.53 -6.55
N VAL A 483 18.74 25.12 -6.55
CA VAL A 483 19.93 24.56 -5.89
C VAL A 483 20.14 25.26 -4.55
N THR A 484 20.13 24.49 -3.46
CA THR A 484 20.54 24.93 -2.12
C THR A 484 21.59 23.97 -1.56
N PRO A 485 22.39 24.36 -0.56
CA PRO A 485 23.34 23.46 0.10
C PRO A 485 22.68 22.17 0.62
N GLU A 486 21.48 22.29 1.20
CA GLU A 486 20.69 21.16 1.71
C GLU A 486 20.25 20.24 0.58
N ALA A 487 19.84 20.81 -0.56
CA ALA A 487 19.46 20.05 -1.75
C ALA A 487 20.65 19.28 -2.33
N ILE A 488 21.84 19.91 -2.41
CA ILE A 488 23.08 19.25 -2.85
C ILE A 488 23.39 18.05 -1.94
N ASP A 489 23.29 18.22 -0.62
CA ASP A 489 23.50 17.12 0.32
C ASP A 489 22.50 15.98 0.13
N GLN A 490 21.23 16.30 -0.07
CA GLN A 490 20.19 15.32 -0.33
C GLN A 490 20.45 14.55 -1.63
N TRP A 491 20.76 15.26 -2.73
CA TRP A 491 21.00 14.65 -4.04
C TRP A 491 22.29 13.83 -4.06
N ALA A 492 23.35 14.33 -3.41
CA ALA A 492 24.61 13.62 -3.28
C ALA A 492 24.47 12.33 -2.48
N ARG A 493 23.69 12.33 -1.39
CA ARG A 493 23.37 11.12 -0.64
C ARG A 493 22.59 10.11 -1.49
N LYS A 494 21.68 10.58 -2.33
CA LYS A 494 20.75 9.73 -3.10
C LYS A 494 21.30 9.20 -4.42
N GLY A 495 22.16 9.92 -5.15
CA GLY A 495 22.52 9.44 -6.49
C GLY A 495 23.73 10.04 -7.16
N TRP A 496 24.44 10.97 -6.53
CA TRP A 496 25.68 11.51 -7.11
C TRP A 496 26.88 10.78 -6.52
N VAL A 497 27.90 10.54 -7.33
CA VAL A 497 29.21 10.09 -6.83
C VAL A 497 29.80 11.25 -6.03
N ASP A 498 29.85 11.09 -4.71
CA ASP A 498 30.22 12.15 -3.78
C ASP A 498 31.69 11.99 -3.36
N LEU A 499 32.56 12.86 -3.86
CA LEU A 499 34.00 12.83 -3.58
C LEU A 499 34.40 13.79 -2.47
N ARG A 500 33.44 14.34 -1.70
CA ARG A 500 33.76 15.19 -0.56
C ARG A 500 34.38 14.36 0.57
N PRO A 501 35.29 14.94 1.38
CA PRO A 501 35.90 14.25 2.52
C PRO A 501 34.86 13.62 3.48
N VAL A 502 33.72 14.29 3.70
CA VAL A 502 32.63 13.80 4.55
C VAL A 502 32.04 12.46 4.07
N ASN A 503 31.96 12.23 2.75
CA ASN A 503 31.50 10.94 2.23
C ASN A 503 32.58 9.86 2.38
N MET A 504 33.87 10.23 2.28
CA MET A 504 34.98 9.31 2.51
C MET A 504 35.04 8.84 3.97
N GLU A 505 34.74 9.73 4.93
CA GLU A 505 34.58 9.35 6.34
C GLU A 505 33.47 8.31 6.52
N ARG A 506 32.34 8.47 5.82
CA ARG A 506 31.23 7.49 5.83
C ARG A 506 31.66 6.15 5.23
N TRP A 507 32.44 6.15 4.14
CA TRP A 507 33.01 4.94 3.56
C TRP A 507 33.98 4.23 4.50
N GLN A 508 34.85 4.99 5.17
CA GLN A 508 35.75 4.44 6.17
C GLN A 508 34.99 3.83 7.35
N GLU A 509 33.92 4.47 7.81
CA GLU A 509 33.08 3.92 8.87
C GLU A 509 32.42 2.60 8.46
N ARG A 510 31.88 2.52 7.23
CA ARG A 510 31.37 1.27 6.66
C ARG A 510 32.43 0.17 6.63
N PHE A 511 33.64 0.50 6.18
CA PHE A 511 34.74 -0.46 6.11
C PHE A 511 35.25 -0.90 7.47
N ARG A 512 35.32 0.00 8.46
CA ARG A 512 35.63 -0.36 9.86
C ARG A 512 34.60 -1.34 10.42
N ARG A 513 33.30 -1.13 10.16
CA ARG A 513 32.24 -2.07 10.55
C ARG A 513 32.38 -3.44 9.87
N MET A 514 32.75 -3.46 8.58
CA MET A 514 33.04 -4.71 7.85
C MET A 514 34.28 -5.43 8.38
N LEU A 515 35.33 -4.71 8.76
CA LEU A 515 36.56 -5.27 9.34
C LEU A 515 36.31 -5.85 10.74
N ALA A 516 35.51 -5.14 11.55
CA ALA A 516 35.19 -5.55 12.92
C ALA A 516 34.37 -6.86 12.99
N SER A 517 33.64 -7.24 11.94
CA SER A 517 32.84 -8.47 11.94
C SER A 517 33.64 -9.76 11.63
N ARG A 518 34.93 -9.64 11.31
CA ARG A 518 35.79 -10.75 10.85
C ARG A 518 36.38 -11.68 11.93
N PRO A 519 36.77 -11.22 13.13
CA PRO A 519 37.42 -12.10 14.13
C PRO A 519 36.59 -13.32 14.54
N PHE A 520 35.28 -13.27 14.32
CA PHE A 520 34.34 -14.35 14.63
C PHE A 520 34.32 -15.48 13.59
N LEU A 521 34.80 -15.23 12.36
CA LEU A 521 34.75 -16.19 11.25
C LEU A 521 35.53 -17.48 11.52
N HIS A 522 36.72 -17.35 12.10
CA HIS A 522 37.61 -18.48 12.36
C HIS A 522 37.34 -19.17 13.70
N THR A 523 36.58 -18.54 14.60
CA THR A 523 36.36 -19.01 15.97
C THR A 523 34.98 -19.62 16.20
N GLN A 524 33.97 -19.27 15.40
CA GLN A 524 32.58 -19.71 15.58
C GLN A 524 31.98 -20.48 14.38
N GLY A 525 32.81 -20.89 13.41
CA GLY A 525 32.36 -21.73 12.28
C GLY A 525 31.25 -21.06 11.45
N SER A 526 30.25 -21.82 11.00
CA SER A 526 29.16 -21.28 10.15
C SER A 526 28.25 -20.27 10.85
N ALA A 527 28.18 -20.28 12.19
CA ALA A 527 27.35 -19.35 12.97
C ALA A 527 27.87 -17.90 12.93
N SER A 528 29.15 -17.71 12.56
CA SER A 528 29.78 -16.41 12.39
C SER A 528 29.40 -15.69 11.09
N ILE A 529 28.79 -16.41 10.13
CA ILE A 529 28.34 -15.84 8.87
C ILE A 529 26.94 -15.29 9.09
N THR A 530 26.90 -14.00 9.37
CA THR A 530 25.67 -13.23 9.59
C THR A 530 25.55 -12.14 8.54
N ARG A 531 24.45 -11.39 8.57
CA ARG A 531 24.23 -10.24 7.67
C ARG A 531 25.31 -9.16 7.80
N THR A 532 25.93 -9.03 8.97
CA THR A 532 26.98 -8.04 9.23
C THR A 532 28.37 -8.50 8.79
N THR A 533 28.51 -9.76 8.38
CA THR A 533 29.81 -10.36 8.05
C THR A 533 30.22 -10.02 6.62
N TYR A 534 31.44 -9.51 6.46
CA TYR A 534 32.08 -9.34 5.15
C TYR A 534 33.30 -10.26 5.03
N LEU A 535 33.39 -11.02 3.94
CA LEU A 535 34.31 -12.16 3.85
C LEU A 535 35.70 -11.77 3.31
N HIS A 536 35.80 -10.77 2.43
CA HIS A 536 37.03 -10.48 1.68
C HIS A 536 37.87 -9.36 2.33
N ASP A 537 39.19 -9.37 2.08
CA ASP A 537 40.08 -8.22 2.40
C ASP A 537 39.97 -7.14 1.33
N THR A 538 39.79 -7.61 0.10
CA THR A 538 39.69 -6.81 -1.12
C THR A 538 38.30 -6.24 -1.28
N ILE A 539 38.21 -5.09 -1.92
CA ILE A 539 36.93 -4.44 -2.22
C ILE A 539 36.24 -5.17 -3.38
N GLU A 540 35.30 -6.07 -3.07
CA GLU A 540 34.37 -6.64 -4.05
C GLU A 540 33.11 -5.75 -4.13
N ILE A 541 33.08 -4.87 -5.13
CA ILE A 541 32.10 -3.77 -5.24
C ILE A 541 30.64 -4.22 -5.03
N GLY A 542 30.23 -5.33 -5.64
CA GLY A 542 28.86 -5.84 -5.52
C GLY A 542 28.53 -6.38 -4.13
N GLU A 543 29.50 -6.99 -3.44
CA GLU A 543 29.30 -7.51 -2.09
C GLU A 543 29.32 -6.40 -1.03
N VAL A 544 30.18 -5.38 -1.24
CA VAL A 544 30.22 -4.18 -0.41
C VAL A 544 28.88 -3.44 -0.44
N VAL A 545 28.33 -3.20 -1.65
CA VAL A 545 27.05 -2.49 -1.77
C VAL A 545 25.88 -3.35 -1.27
N ALA A 546 25.91 -4.66 -1.50
CA ALA A 546 24.91 -5.57 -0.93
C ALA A 546 24.94 -5.55 0.62
N TRP A 547 26.12 -5.48 1.23
CA TRP A 547 26.27 -5.33 2.68
C TRP A 547 25.69 -3.98 3.17
N ILE A 548 25.93 -2.89 2.45
CA ILE A 548 25.38 -1.56 2.78
C ILE A 548 23.86 -1.61 2.77
N PHE A 549 23.25 -2.12 1.68
CA PHE A 549 21.79 -2.25 1.61
C PHE A 549 21.23 -3.14 2.73
N ALA A 550 21.89 -4.24 3.05
CA ALA A 550 21.43 -5.14 4.10
C ALA A 550 21.52 -4.54 5.52
N ASN A 551 22.50 -3.68 5.80
CA ASN A 551 22.82 -3.21 7.15
C ASN A 551 22.55 -1.73 7.42
N GLU A 552 22.38 -0.90 6.39
CA GLU A 552 21.93 0.51 6.51
C GLU A 552 20.46 0.64 6.13
N GLU A 553 20.04 0.06 5.00
CA GLU A 553 18.67 0.22 4.45
C GLU A 553 17.70 -0.92 4.85
N GLY A 554 18.20 -1.95 5.53
CA GLY A 554 17.40 -3.15 5.83
C GLY A 554 16.97 -3.93 4.58
N GLY A 555 17.58 -3.68 3.42
CA GLY A 555 17.28 -4.29 2.13
C GLY A 555 17.77 -5.74 2.00
N TYR A 556 17.30 -6.62 2.88
CA TYR A 556 17.54 -8.05 2.84
C TYR A 556 16.21 -8.80 2.79
N ARG A 557 16.27 -10.05 2.31
CA ARG A 557 15.08 -10.87 2.19
C ARG A 557 14.62 -11.37 3.56
N ILE A 558 13.38 -11.06 3.91
CA ILE A 558 12.67 -11.64 5.05
C ILE A 558 11.88 -12.86 4.58
N LYS A 559 11.83 -13.87 5.46
CA LYS A 559 10.93 -15.02 5.40
C LYS A 559 10.33 -15.22 6.78
#